data_AF-A0A421B932-F1
#
_entry.id   AF-A0A421B932-F1
#
_cell.length_a   1.000
_cell.length_b   1.000
_cell.length_c   1.000
_cell.angle_alpha   90.00
_cell.angle_beta   90.00
_cell.angle_gamma   90.00
#
_symmetry.space_group_name_H-M   'P 1'
#
loop_
_entity.id
_entity.type
_entity.pdbx_description
1 polymer ?
#
loop_
_entity_poly.entity_id
_entity_poly.type
_entity_poly.pdbx_seq_one_letter_code
_entity_poly.pdbx_strand_id
1 'polypeptide(L)'
;MDDMDLPGHQGTITDLRPHCDCGWVADRHFATRDEAVAHWLRGHALPAVEAEPPGWLLVKSDVLREQVAELIKTRPDIALKLLTEIESWHRPLTQRAVAAARTGGASWTEVGQALGVTRQAAHERFRGLG
;
A
#
# COMPACT_ATOMS: atom_id res chain seq x y z
N MET A 1 -23.45 15.16 9.54
CA MET A 1 -23.06 14.97 8.13
C MET A 1 -22.07 13.84 8.19
N ASP A 2 -22.56 12.61 8.03
CA ASP A 2 -21.69 11.43 8.11
C ASP A 2 -20.76 11.48 6.91
N ASP A 3 -19.53 11.91 7.17
CA ASP A 3 -18.51 12.16 6.16
C ASP A 3 -18.17 10.83 5.50
N MET A 4 -18.49 10.74 4.21
CA MET A 4 -17.96 9.72 3.32
C MET A 4 -16.51 10.08 3.06
N ASP A 5 -15.64 9.88 4.05
CA ASP A 5 -14.22 10.21 3.98
C ASP A 5 -13.40 9.06 4.57
N LEU A 6 -12.46 8.57 3.78
CA LEU A 6 -11.40 7.65 4.16
C LEU A 6 -10.09 8.12 3.53
N PRO A 7 -8.92 7.79 4.09
CA PRO A 7 -7.64 8.24 3.55
C PRO A 7 -7.51 8.01 2.03
N GLY A 8 -7.45 9.10 1.25
CA GLY A 8 -7.36 9.07 -0.21
C GLY A 8 -8.67 8.84 -0.96
N HIS A 9 -9.80 8.82 -0.26
CA HIS A 9 -11.13 8.54 -0.79
C HIS A 9 -12.19 9.44 -0.16
N GLN A 10 -12.59 10.49 -0.87
CA GLN A 10 -13.71 11.34 -0.48
C GLN A 10 -14.93 11.05 -1.37
N GLY A 11 -15.99 10.57 -0.73
CA GLY A 11 -17.25 10.20 -1.35
C GLY A 11 -18.29 11.33 -1.39
N THR A 12 -19.09 11.34 -2.46
CA THR A 12 -20.30 12.17 -2.59
C THR A 12 -21.44 11.33 -3.12
N ILE A 13 -22.68 11.72 -2.88
CA ILE A 13 -23.87 11.04 -3.41
C ILE A 13 -24.66 12.04 -4.26
N THR A 14 -24.86 11.70 -5.54
CA THR A 14 -25.70 12.44 -6.47
C THR A 14 -26.79 11.50 -6.97
N ASP A 15 -28.06 11.89 -6.86
CA ASP A 15 -29.21 11.07 -7.27
C ASP A 15 -29.18 9.62 -6.69
N LEU A 16 -28.83 9.48 -5.40
CA LEU A 16 -28.64 8.18 -4.73
C LEU A 16 -27.60 7.26 -5.38
N ARG A 17 -26.67 7.81 -6.16
CA ARG A 17 -25.49 7.13 -6.70
C ARG A 17 -24.23 7.69 -6.04
N PRO A 18 -23.41 6.85 -5.38
CA PRO A 18 -22.18 7.33 -4.80
C PRO A 18 -21.07 7.46 -5.86
N HIS A 19 -20.28 8.53 -5.71
CA HIS A 19 -19.10 8.87 -6.48
C HIS A 19 -17.93 9.06 -5.50
N CYS A 20 -16.70 8.81 -5.93
CA CYS A 20 -15.48 9.10 -5.18
C CYS A 20 -14.60 10.04 -5.99
N ASP A 21 -13.87 10.92 -5.32
CA ASP A 21 -12.84 11.81 -5.88
C ASP A 21 -11.74 11.07 -6.65
N CYS A 22 -11.44 9.81 -6.31
CA CYS A 22 -10.51 8.96 -7.05
C CYS A 22 -11.04 8.51 -8.43
N GLY A 23 -12.25 8.93 -8.81
CA GLY A 23 -12.89 8.63 -10.10
C GLY A 23 -13.80 7.40 -10.08
N TRP A 24 -13.86 6.68 -8.96
CA TRP A 24 -14.82 5.57 -8.80
C TRP A 24 -16.26 6.07 -8.77
N VAL A 25 -17.15 5.35 -9.44
CA VAL A 25 -18.58 5.63 -9.46
C VAL A 25 -19.32 4.30 -9.36
N ALA A 26 -20.33 4.20 -8.49
CA ALA A 26 -21.16 3.00 -8.45
C ALA A 26 -21.80 2.72 -9.81
N ASP A 27 -21.97 1.45 -10.13
CA ASP A 27 -22.61 0.99 -11.36
C ASP A 27 -24.14 1.18 -11.35
N ARG A 28 -24.72 1.48 -10.19
CA ARG A 28 -26.16 1.59 -9.96
C ARG A 28 -26.53 2.70 -8.99
N HIS A 29 -27.81 3.04 -8.98
CA HIS A 29 -28.46 3.89 -7.97
C HIS A 29 -28.98 3.01 -6.82
N PHE A 30 -29.08 3.57 -5.62
CA PHE A 30 -29.53 2.87 -4.41
C PHE A 30 -30.90 3.37 -3.97
N ALA A 31 -31.61 2.58 -3.16
CA ALA A 31 -32.93 2.96 -2.68
C ALA A 31 -32.85 4.05 -1.61
N THR A 32 -31.76 4.08 -0.84
CA THR A 32 -31.55 5.03 0.25
C THR A 32 -30.13 5.57 0.26
N ARG A 33 -29.94 6.71 0.92
CA ARG A 33 -28.59 7.29 1.14
C ARG A 33 -27.71 6.33 1.94
N ASP A 34 -28.27 5.65 2.94
CA ASP A 34 -27.51 4.74 3.81
C ASP A 34 -26.99 3.52 3.03
N GLU A 35 -27.79 2.98 2.11
CA GLU A 35 -27.34 1.92 1.20
C GLU A 35 -26.22 2.40 0.27
N ALA A 36 -26.34 3.62 -0.27
CA ALA A 36 -25.29 4.23 -1.10
C ALA A 36 -23.99 4.44 -0.32
N VAL A 37 -24.07 4.96 0.92
CA VAL A 37 -22.91 5.11 1.81
C VAL A 37 -22.28 3.75 2.12
N ALA A 38 -23.08 2.76 2.51
CA ALA A 38 -22.59 1.42 2.84
C ALA A 38 -21.92 0.74 1.64
N HIS A 39 -22.47 0.92 0.44
CA HIS A 39 -21.88 0.39 -0.79
C HIS A 39 -20.56 1.07 -1.13
N TRP A 40 -20.48 2.41 -1.06
CA TRP A 40 -19.22 3.14 -1.23
C TRP A 40 -18.17 2.69 -0.21
N LEU A 41 -18.55 2.60 1.07
CA LEU A 41 -17.62 2.25 2.15
C LEU A 41 -17.07 0.83 1.99
N ARG A 42 -17.95 -0.17 1.86
CA ARG A 42 -17.56 -1.59 1.87
C ARG A 42 -17.15 -2.13 0.50
N GLY A 43 -17.75 -1.61 -0.57
CA GLY A 43 -17.51 -2.07 -1.94
C GLY A 43 -16.34 -1.37 -2.62
N HIS A 44 -15.88 -0.24 -2.08
CA HIS A 44 -14.83 0.57 -2.72
C HIS A 44 -13.78 1.08 -1.73
N ALA A 45 -14.14 1.98 -0.82
CA ALA A 45 -13.14 2.77 -0.09
C ALA A 45 -12.33 1.93 0.91
N LEU A 46 -12.97 1.04 1.70
CA LEU A 46 -12.24 0.15 2.61
C LEU A 46 -11.29 -0.82 1.89
N PRO A 47 -11.73 -1.60 0.88
CA PRO A 47 -10.82 -2.48 0.14
C PRO A 47 -9.64 -1.74 -0.51
N ALA A 48 -9.87 -0.52 -1.01
CA ALA A 48 -8.81 0.29 -1.62
C ALA A 48 -7.77 0.76 -0.58
N VAL A 49 -8.22 1.23 0.60
CA VAL A 49 -7.32 1.61 1.70
C VAL A 49 -6.54 0.41 2.24
N GLU A 50 -7.19 -0.76 2.35
CA GLU A 50 -6.56 -1.98 2.85
C GLU A 50 -5.56 -2.60 1.86
N ALA A 51 -5.63 -2.25 0.57
CA ALA A 51 -4.69 -2.69 -0.45
C ALA A 51 -3.34 -1.93 -0.39
N GLU A 52 -3.29 -0.80 0.30
CA GLU A 52 -2.11 0.06 0.39
C GLU A 52 -1.43 -0.02 1.77
N PRO A 53 -0.12 0.25 1.87
CA PRO A 53 0.53 0.39 3.16
C PRO A 53 -0.13 1.51 4.00
N PRO A 54 -0.31 1.32 5.32
CA PRO A 54 -0.90 2.35 6.16
C PRO A 54 -0.13 3.67 6.09
N GLY A 55 -0.84 4.78 5.83
CA GLY A 55 -0.21 6.09 5.58
C GLY A 55 0.70 6.58 6.72
N TRP A 56 0.37 6.28 7.98
CA TRP A 56 1.22 6.62 9.12
C TRP A 56 2.59 5.92 9.07
N LEU A 57 2.67 4.74 8.46
CA LEU A 57 3.92 3.98 8.31
C LEU A 57 4.75 4.53 7.15
N LEU A 58 4.09 4.94 6.06
CA LEU A 58 4.75 5.66 4.96
C LEU A 58 5.36 6.98 5.45
N VAL A 59 4.64 7.77 6.25
CA VAL A 59 5.18 9.00 6.86
C VAL A 59 6.43 8.71 7.71
N LYS A 60 6.44 7.62 8.49
CA LYS A 60 7.65 7.23 9.24
C LYS A 60 8.80 6.84 8.32
N SER A 61 8.52 6.17 7.21
CA SER A 61 9.53 5.84 6.19
C SER A 61 10.10 7.10 5.54
N ASP A 62 9.27 8.08 5.22
CA ASP A 62 9.68 9.37 4.66
C ASP A 62 10.58 10.14 5.64
N VAL A 63 10.19 10.23 6.91
CA VAL A 63 11.00 10.86 7.96
C VAL A 63 12.36 10.18 8.10
N LEU A 64 12.40 8.83 8.10
CA LEU A 64 13.68 8.10 8.13
C LEU A 64 14.53 8.44 6.91
N ARG A 65 13.95 8.48 5.71
CA ARG A 65 14.66 8.83 4.47
C ARG A 65 15.26 10.23 4.54
N GLU A 66 14.50 11.21 5.01
CA GLU A 66 14.97 12.59 5.17
C GLU A 66 16.10 12.69 6.19
N GLN A 67 15.97 12.01 7.32
CA GLN A 67 17.02 11.97 8.35
C GLN A 67 18.30 11.30 7.86
N VAL A 68 18.19 10.21 7.08
CA VAL A 68 19.34 9.58 6.42
C VAL A 68 19.99 10.54 5.42
N ALA A 69 19.20 11.25 4.61
CA ALA A 69 19.72 12.23 3.66
C ALA A 69 20.50 13.36 4.36
N GLU A 70 20.05 13.79 5.54
CA GLU A 70 20.75 14.79 6.34
C GLU A 70 22.02 14.23 7.02
N LEU A 71 21.98 12.97 7.48
CA LEU A 71 23.18 12.28 7.97
C LEU A 71 24.25 12.14 6.90
N ILE A 72 23.88 11.87 5.64
CA ILE A 72 24.83 11.79 4.53
C ILE A 72 25.63 13.10 4.39
N LYS A 73 24.96 14.25 4.56
CA LYS A 73 25.60 15.57 4.45
C LYS A 73 26.47 15.92 5.65
N THR A 74 26.02 15.56 6.86
CA THR A 74 26.62 16.04 8.11
C THR A 74 27.62 15.05 8.72
N ARG A 75 27.37 13.74 8.57
CA ARG A 75 28.10 12.63 9.22
C ARG A 75 28.06 11.36 8.34
N PRO A 76 28.75 11.34 7.18
CA PRO A 76 28.61 10.28 6.17
C PRO A 76 29.01 8.89 6.67
N ASP A 77 29.99 8.76 7.56
CA ASP A 77 30.39 7.47 8.15
C ASP A 77 29.28 6.88 9.05
N ILE A 78 28.53 7.73 9.74
CA ILE A 78 27.36 7.34 10.53
C ILE A 78 26.19 6.96 9.64
N ALA A 79 25.98 7.67 8.53
CA ALA A 79 24.98 7.32 7.53
C ALA A 79 25.22 5.91 6.96
N LEU A 80 26.48 5.58 6.63
CA LEU A 80 26.85 4.24 6.17
C LEU A 80 26.51 3.15 7.19
N LYS A 81 26.84 3.36 8.48
CA LYS A 81 26.50 2.40 9.54
C LYS A 81 24.99 2.18 9.67
N LEU A 82 24.20 3.26 9.61
CA LEU A 82 22.73 3.17 9.66
C LEU A 82 22.16 2.44 8.44
N LEU A 83 22.68 2.72 7.24
CA LEU A 83 22.25 2.04 6.02
C LEU A 83 22.58 0.54 6.06
N THR A 84 23.75 0.15 6.56
CA THR A 84 24.08 -1.27 6.80
C THR A 84 23.10 -1.93 7.77
N GLU A 85 22.72 -1.24 8.84
CA GLU A 85 21.72 -1.75 9.79
C GLU A 85 20.37 -1.94 9.11
N ILE A 86 19.90 -0.94 8.33
CA ILE A 86 18.65 -1.04 7.55
C ILE A 86 18.68 -2.23 6.59
N GLU A 87 19.77 -2.40 5.84
CA GLU A 87 19.93 -3.51 4.91
C GLU A 87 19.87 -4.88 5.59
N SER A 88 20.39 -4.97 6.82
CA SER A 88 20.47 -6.22 7.59
C SER A 88 19.10 -6.83 7.87
N TRP A 89 18.07 -6.01 8.11
CA TRP A 89 16.70 -6.48 8.37
C TRP A 89 15.75 -6.29 7.19
N HIS A 90 16.01 -5.34 6.29
CA HIS A 90 15.15 -5.11 5.11
C HIS A 90 15.07 -6.35 4.22
N ARG A 91 16.22 -6.95 3.87
CA ARG A 91 16.27 -8.12 2.98
C ARG A 91 15.55 -9.34 3.56
N PRO A 92 15.78 -9.75 4.83
CA PRO A 92 15.01 -10.83 5.47
C PRO A 92 13.50 -10.55 5.53
N LEU A 93 13.08 -9.31 5.81
CA LEU A 93 11.66 -8.95 5.82
C LEU A 93 11.04 -9.06 4.43
N THR A 94 11.73 -8.62 3.37
CA THR A 94 11.27 -8.83 1.98
C THR A 94 11.07 -10.31 1.68
N GLN A 95 12.03 -11.16 2.05
CA GLN A 95 11.91 -12.61 1.83
C GLN A 95 10.71 -13.21 2.59
N ARG A 96 10.50 -12.81 3.85
CA ARG A 96 9.35 -13.25 4.65
C ARG A 96 8.02 -12.79 4.04
N ALA A 97 7.94 -11.55 3.55
CA ALA A 97 6.75 -11.03 2.89
C ALA A 97 6.45 -11.80 1.59
N VAL A 98 7.47 -12.08 0.78
CA VAL A 98 7.32 -12.90 -0.44
C VAL A 98 6.85 -14.30 -0.10
N ALA A 99 7.45 -14.96 0.90
CA ALA A 99 7.04 -16.29 1.33
C ALA A 99 5.57 -16.29 1.81
N ALA A 100 5.18 -15.32 2.65
CA ALA A 100 3.80 -15.18 3.11
C ALA A 100 2.81 -14.96 1.95
N ALA A 101 3.15 -14.10 0.99
CA ALA A 101 2.33 -13.88 -0.20
C ALA A 101 2.17 -15.15 -1.04
N ARG A 102 3.27 -15.90 -1.25
CA ARG A 102 3.27 -17.17 -1.99
C ARG A 102 2.44 -18.24 -1.26
N THR A 103 2.56 -18.37 0.05
CA THR A 103 1.72 -19.26 0.87
C THR A 103 0.24 -18.85 0.81
N GLY A 104 -0.04 -17.55 0.74
CA GLY A 104 -1.39 -17.00 0.53
C GLY A 104 -1.94 -17.17 -0.89
N GLY A 105 -1.19 -17.78 -1.81
CA GLY A 105 -1.64 -18.08 -3.18
C GLY A 105 -1.25 -17.05 -4.24
N ALA A 106 -0.59 -15.96 -3.88
CA ALA A 106 -0.16 -14.94 -4.85
C ALA A 106 0.79 -15.55 -5.89
N SER A 107 0.54 -15.31 -7.17
CA SER A 107 1.37 -15.70 -8.30
C SER A 107 2.71 -14.93 -8.33
N TRP A 108 3.69 -15.45 -9.09
CA TRP A 108 4.95 -14.72 -9.33
C TRP A 108 4.75 -13.40 -10.08
N THR A 109 3.65 -13.26 -10.83
CA THR A 109 3.31 -12.01 -11.51
C THR A 109 2.90 -10.96 -10.49
N GLU A 110 1.99 -11.31 -9.55
CA GLU A 110 1.53 -10.40 -8.49
C GLU A 110 2.69 -10.02 -7.55
N VAL A 111 3.54 -10.98 -7.17
CA VAL A 111 4.76 -10.70 -6.38
C VAL A 111 5.71 -9.75 -7.13
N GLY A 112 5.90 -9.95 -8.43
CA GLY A 112 6.72 -9.07 -9.25
C GLY A 112 6.17 -7.64 -9.30
N GLN A 113 4.86 -7.50 -9.53
CA GLN A 113 4.17 -6.21 -9.54
C GLN A 113 4.33 -5.47 -8.20
N ALA A 114 4.07 -6.14 -7.07
CA ALA A 114 4.21 -5.54 -5.74
C ALA A 114 5.65 -5.09 -5.42
N LEU A 115 6.66 -5.75 -5.98
CA LEU A 115 8.07 -5.41 -5.78
C LEU A 115 8.63 -4.45 -6.85
N GLY A 116 7.83 -4.06 -7.85
CA GLY A 116 8.28 -3.23 -8.97
C GLY A 116 9.32 -3.91 -9.87
N VAL A 117 9.28 -5.25 -10.00
CA VAL A 117 10.18 -6.04 -10.83
C VAL A 117 9.42 -6.96 -11.79
N THR A 118 10.10 -7.49 -12.80
CA THR A 118 9.47 -8.46 -13.71
C THR A 118 9.17 -9.77 -12.99
N ARG A 119 8.16 -10.51 -13.48
CA ARG A 119 7.84 -11.87 -13.02
C ARG A 119 9.08 -12.78 -13.00
N GLN A 120 9.91 -12.72 -14.05
CA GLN A 120 11.12 -13.54 -14.15
C GLN A 120 12.14 -13.15 -13.07
N ALA A 121 12.39 -11.85 -12.87
CA ALA A 121 13.29 -11.37 -11.83
C ALA A 121 12.83 -11.78 -10.42
N ALA A 122 11.52 -11.69 -10.15
CA ALA A 122 10.95 -12.17 -8.88
C ALA A 122 11.16 -13.68 -8.71
N HIS A 123 10.81 -14.47 -9.71
CA HIS A 123 10.99 -15.93 -9.65
C HIS A 123 12.46 -16.33 -9.47
N GLU A 124 13.39 -15.78 -10.26
CA GLU A 124 14.81 -16.08 -10.12
C GLU A 124 15.36 -15.74 -8.74
N ARG A 125 14.95 -14.59 -8.19
CA ARG A 125 15.40 -14.11 -6.87
C ARG A 125 14.83 -14.90 -5.70
N PHE A 126 13.61 -15.41 -5.82
CA PHE A 126 12.86 -15.94 -4.68
C PHE A 126 12.36 -17.38 -4.83
N ARG A 127 12.62 -18.07 -5.95
CA ARG A 127 12.19 -19.48 -6.15
C ARG A 127 12.72 -20.47 -5.11
N GLY A 128 13.80 -20.11 -4.41
CA GLY A 128 14.37 -20.91 -3.31
C GLY A 128 13.70 -20.66 -1.95
N LEU A 129 12.77 -19.70 -1.86
CA LEU A 129 11.90 -19.52 -0.69
C LEU A 129 10.75 -20.52 -0.82
N GLY A 130 11.01 -21.75 -0.40
CA GLY A 130 10.04 -22.83 -0.22
C GLY A 130 9.98 -23.22 1.23
#